data_AF-A0A291I2Y7-F1
#
_entry.id   AF-A0A291I2Y7-F1
#
_cell.length_a   1.000
_cell.length_b   1.000
_cell.length_c   1.000
_cell.angle_alpha   90.00
_cell.angle_beta   90.00
_cell.angle_gamma   90.00
#
_symmetry.space_group_name_H-M   'P 1'
#
loop_
_entity.id
_entity.type
_entity.pdbx_description
1 polymer ?
#
loop_
_entity_poly.entity_id
_entity_poly.type
_entity_poly.pdbx_seq_one_letter_code
_entity_poly.pdbx_strand_id
1 'polypeptide(L)'
;EPSLLIDGTIWEGATGDPCDPCATWCDAISLRTGFYGDYVFDRILKVDVPKTFTMGASPTGNVAIDPPTTGVARANPAYEQHMQDAEWCTNAGYLALNIWDRFDVFCTLGASCGYLKANSRAFNLVALLGAKDSVTATAWPNVSVGNAVVELYTNTAFAWSVGARGALWECGCATLGAEFQYAQSKPRVERLNVLSNLAQFSINKPRGYVGANSSFPLPLDAGTATPTTKPTTSATINYHEWQVGASLSYRLNMLVPYIGVQWSRATFDADTIRIAETKIPTAVLNLTTW
;
A
#
# COMPACT_ATOMS: atom_id res chain seq x y z
N GLU A 1 3.98 -16.28 -1.10
CA GLU A 1 3.84 -15.50 0.15
C GLU A 1 3.83 -16.51 1.30
N PRO A 2 4.68 -16.37 2.33
CA PRO A 2 4.59 -17.23 3.52
C PRO A 2 3.43 -16.78 4.40
N SER A 3 2.33 -17.53 4.36
CA SER A 3 1.21 -17.38 5.29
C SER A 3 1.19 -18.52 6.30
N LEU A 4 0.81 -18.21 7.54
CA LEU A 4 0.57 -19.18 8.61
C LEU A 4 -0.91 -19.13 8.98
N LEU A 5 -1.63 -20.19 8.61
CA LEU A 5 -2.99 -20.45 9.06
C LEU A 5 -2.93 -21.54 10.14
N ILE A 6 -3.45 -21.24 11.32
CA ILE A 6 -3.71 -22.21 12.38
C ILE A 6 -5.20 -22.15 12.66
N ASP A 7 -5.98 -23.12 12.20
CA ASP A 7 -7.41 -23.20 12.48
C ASP A 7 -7.78 -24.49 13.23
N GLY A 8 -8.90 -24.43 13.93
CA GLY A 8 -9.54 -25.56 14.57
C GLY A 8 -11.02 -25.57 14.24
N THR A 9 -11.57 -26.77 14.05
CA THR A 9 -13.02 -26.97 13.90
C THR A 9 -13.69 -26.81 15.25
N ILE A 10 -14.56 -25.80 15.38
CA ILE A 10 -15.33 -25.57 16.61
C ILE A 10 -16.57 -26.44 16.64
N TRP A 11 -17.19 -26.67 15.47
CA TRP A 11 -18.47 -27.36 15.40
C TRP A 11 -18.67 -28.02 14.03
N GLU A 12 -19.16 -29.26 14.06
CA GLU A 12 -19.65 -30.00 12.89
C GLU A 12 -21.14 -30.30 13.08
N GLY A 13 -21.95 -29.86 12.13
CA GLY A 13 -23.39 -30.06 12.12
C GLY A 13 -23.78 -31.42 11.56
N ALA A 14 -24.28 -32.28 12.43
CA ALA A 14 -24.91 -33.59 12.21
C ALA A 14 -24.01 -34.80 12.53
N THR A 15 -24.40 -35.53 13.57
CA THR A 15 -23.91 -36.87 13.91
C THR A 15 -24.52 -37.90 12.94
N GLY A 16 -23.69 -38.49 12.06
CA GLY A 16 -24.01 -39.79 11.46
C GLY A 16 -24.01 -39.93 9.94
N ASP A 17 -23.02 -39.40 9.21
CA ASP A 17 -22.76 -39.82 7.83
C ASP A 17 -21.32 -40.36 7.71
N PRO A 18 -21.09 -41.63 7.31
CA PRO A 18 -19.75 -42.17 7.12
C PRO A 18 -19.05 -41.44 5.97
N CYS A 19 -18.17 -40.51 6.33
CA CYS A 19 -17.29 -39.78 5.43
C CYS A 19 -16.62 -40.74 4.42
N ASP A 20 -16.64 -40.38 3.14
CA ASP A 20 -15.91 -41.09 2.10
C ASP A 20 -14.41 -41.11 2.47
N PRO A 21 -13.76 -42.28 2.51
CA PRO A 21 -12.33 -42.41 2.84
C PRO A 21 -11.39 -41.61 1.91
N CYS A 22 -11.89 -41.06 0.80
CA CYS A 22 -11.13 -40.24 -0.14
C CYS A 22 -11.26 -38.72 0.04
N ALA A 23 -12.27 -38.21 0.78
CA ALA A 23 -12.54 -36.77 0.94
C ALA A 23 -12.15 -36.24 2.34
N THR A 24 -11.72 -34.98 2.43
CA THR A 24 -11.38 -34.28 3.71
C THR A 24 -12.55 -33.46 4.26
N TRP A 25 -13.69 -33.49 3.57
CA TRP A 25 -14.86 -32.67 3.87
C TRP A 25 -16.04 -33.65 3.94
N CYS A 26 -16.73 -33.67 5.07
CA CYS A 26 -17.96 -34.42 5.23
C CYS A 26 -19.14 -33.47 4.95
N ASP A 27 -20.31 -34.01 4.59
CA ASP A 27 -21.56 -33.30 4.24
C ASP A 27 -22.20 -32.47 5.39
N ALA A 28 -21.40 -32.02 6.35
CA ALA A 28 -21.79 -31.27 7.53
C ALA A 28 -21.47 -29.78 7.38
N ILE A 29 -22.41 -28.92 7.80
CA ILE A 29 -22.11 -27.50 8.04
C ILE A 29 -21.05 -27.44 9.14
N SER A 30 -19.88 -26.89 8.83
CA SER A 30 -18.76 -26.80 9.77
C SER A 30 -18.36 -25.36 10.01
N LEU A 31 -18.06 -25.02 11.27
CA LEU A 31 -17.48 -23.74 11.65
C LEU A 31 -16.03 -23.95 12.06
N ARG A 32 -15.10 -23.27 11.39
CA ARG A 32 -13.68 -23.24 11.75
C ARG A 32 -13.30 -21.83 12.17
N THR A 33 -12.53 -21.73 13.24
CA THR A 33 -11.87 -20.48 13.62
C THR A 33 -10.40 -20.70 13.77
N GLY A 34 -9.62 -19.68 13.48
CA GLY A 34 -8.19 -19.75 13.60
C GLY A 34 -7.53 -18.41 13.72
N PHE A 35 -6.22 -18.47 13.64
CA PHE A 35 -5.35 -17.35 13.44
C PHE A 35 -4.82 -17.39 12.00
N TYR A 36 -4.85 -16.24 11.34
CA TYR A 36 -4.29 -16.02 10.01
C TYR A 36 -3.25 -14.91 10.10
N GLY A 37 -2.00 -15.28 9.90
CA GLY A 37 -0.89 -14.35 9.73
C GLY A 37 -0.34 -14.45 8.32
N ASP A 38 -0.16 -13.31 7.65
CA ASP A 38 0.51 -13.25 6.35
C ASP A 38 1.56 -12.14 6.35
N TYR A 39 2.69 -12.43 5.71
CA TYR A 39 3.79 -11.49 5.54
C TYR A 39 4.26 -11.50 4.10
N VAL A 40 4.01 -10.40 3.40
CA VAL A 40 4.46 -10.18 2.03
C VAL A 40 5.69 -9.28 2.05
N PHE A 41 6.77 -9.74 1.42
CA PHE A 41 8.03 -9.00 1.25
C PHE A 41 8.33 -8.78 -0.23
N ASP A 42 9.18 -7.79 -0.53
CA ASP A 42 9.71 -7.47 -1.87
C ASP A 42 8.64 -7.35 -2.97
N ARG A 43 7.46 -6.81 -2.64
CA ARG A 43 6.41 -6.58 -3.64
C ARG A 43 6.78 -5.36 -4.49
N ILE A 44 6.85 -5.55 -5.81
CA ILE A 44 7.09 -4.46 -6.75
C ILE A 44 5.75 -3.75 -7.06
N LEU A 45 5.62 -2.47 -6.69
CA LEU A 45 4.41 -1.69 -6.95
C LEU A 45 4.63 -0.74 -8.13
N LYS A 46 3.79 -0.84 -9.16
CA LYS A 46 3.77 0.14 -10.25
C LYS A 46 3.12 1.44 -9.77
N VAL A 47 3.77 2.56 -10.03
CA VAL A 47 3.23 3.88 -9.73
C VAL A 47 2.21 4.28 -10.79
N ASP A 48 0.97 4.57 -10.36
CA ASP A 48 -0.12 5.02 -11.24
C ASP A 48 -0.28 6.54 -11.15
N VAL A 49 0.29 7.25 -12.10
CA VAL A 49 0.31 8.72 -12.18
C VAL A 49 0.20 9.17 -13.63
N PRO A 50 -0.28 10.41 -13.90
CA PRO A 50 -0.30 10.93 -15.26
C PRO A 50 1.10 11.16 -15.84
N LYS A 51 1.22 11.07 -17.16
CA LYS A 51 2.46 11.34 -17.93
C LYS A 51 3.05 12.72 -17.65
N THR A 52 2.19 13.69 -17.39
CA THR A 52 2.58 15.06 -17.13
C THR A 52 2.00 15.54 -15.81
N PHE A 53 2.72 16.45 -15.16
CA PHE A 53 2.30 17.14 -13.94
C PHE A 53 2.66 18.62 -14.04
N THR A 54 1.93 19.45 -13.31
CA THR A 54 2.12 20.91 -13.35
C THR A 54 3.12 21.36 -12.28
N MET A 55 4.20 22.01 -12.69
CA MET A 55 5.23 22.58 -11.82
C MET A 55 5.77 23.89 -12.38
N GLY A 56 6.53 24.63 -11.57
CA GLY A 56 7.30 25.77 -12.04
C GLY A 56 8.35 25.36 -13.10
N ALA A 57 8.72 26.33 -13.93
CA ALA A 57 9.80 26.17 -14.90
C ALA A 57 11.11 25.76 -14.20
N SER A 58 11.80 24.76 -14.76
CA SER A 58 13.07 24.28 -14.21
C SER A 58 14.13 25.38 -14.28
N PRO A 59 15.00 25.54 -13.26
CA PRO A 59 16.19 26.36 -13.40
C PRO A 59 17.08 25.83 -14.53
N THR A 60 17.62 26.72 -15.36
CA THR A 60 18.48 26.38 -16.51
C THR A 60 19.92 26.89 -16.38
N GLY A 61 20.25 27.59 -15.29
CA GLY A 61 21.57 28.18 -15.08
C GLY A 61 21.99 28.19 -13.61
N ASN A 62 23.22 28.63 -13.37
CA ASN A 62 23.88 28.54 -12.05
C ASN A 62 23.70 29.80 -11.18
N VAL A 63 22.74 30.65 -11.51
CA VAL A 63 22.45 31.91 -10.80
C VAL A 63 21.06 31.83 -10.19
N ALA A 64 20.90 32.38 -8.99
CA ALA A 64 19.60 32.45 -8.33
C ALA A 64 18.55 33.15 -9.21
N ILE A 65 17.40 32.50 -9.36
CA ILE A 65 16.26 32.98 -10.17
C ILE A 65 15.12 33.47 -9.27
N ASP A 66 14.25 34.30 -9.83
CA ASP A 66 12.99 34.61 -9.15
C ASP A 66 12.12 33.33 -9.11
N PRO A 67 11.44 33.03 -7.98
CA PRO A 67 10.59 31.84 -7.88
C PRO A 67 9.53 31.85 -8.98
N PRO A 68 9.30 30.74 -9.70
CA PRO A 68 8.28 30.69 -10.73
C PRO A 68 6.89 30.83 -10.10
N THR A 69 6.08 31.74 -10.63
CA THR A 69 4.71 32.01 -10.15
C THR A 69 3.64 31.37 -11.03
N THR A 70 4.04 30.71 -12.11
CA THR A 70 3.16 30.03 -13.06
C THR A 70 3.53 28.56 -13.18
N GLY A 71 2.50 27.72 -13.27
CA GLY A 71 2.64 26.30 -13.52
C GLY A 71 2.76 26.01 -15.01
N VAL A 72 3.70 25.14 -15.36
CA VAL A 72 3.93 24.61 -16.71
C VAL A 72 3.81 23.08 -16.66
N ALA A 73 3.23 22.49 -17.69
CA ALA A 73 3.18 21.03 -17.81
C ALA A 73 4.58 20.46 -18.03
N ARG A 74 4.98 19.50 -17.21
CA ARG A 74 6.29 18.82 -17.28
C ARG A 74 6.10 17.31 -17.29
N ALA A 75 7.07 16.59 -17.84
CA ALA A 75 7.11 15.13 -17.75
C ALA A 75 7.17 14.70 -16.28
N ASN A 76 6.26 13.82 -15.87
CA ASN A 76 6.18 13.33 -14.51
C ASN A 76 7.27 12.26 -14.28
N PRO A 77 8.25 12.50 -13.39
CA PRO A 77 9.34 11.55 -13.17
C PRO A 77 8.89 10.26 -12.49
N ALA A 78 7.70 10.24 -11.87
CA ALA A 78 7.06 9.07 -11.29
C ALA A 78 6.33 8.20 -12.34
N TYR A 79 6.11 8.72 -13.56
CA TYR A 79 5.46 7.97 -14.64
C TYR A 79 6.31 6.74 -15.01
N GLU A 80 5.66 5.59 -15.12
CA GLU A 80 6.29 4.29 -15.39
C GLU A 80 7.36 3.88 -14.37
N GLN A 81 7.40 4.51 -13.19
CA GLN A 81 8.27 4.09 -12.10
C GLN A 81 7.64 2.98 -11.28
N HIS A 82 8.50 2.24 -10.60
CA HIS A 82 8.14 1.14 -9.73
C HIS A 82 8.73 1.40 -8.33
N MET A 83 7.96 1.13 -7.28
CA MET A 83 8.46 1.01 -5.91
C MET A 83 8.98 -0.41 -5.74
N GLN A 84 10.25 -0.53 -5.36
CA GLN A 84 10.98 -1.80 -5.39
C GLN A 84 10.73 -2.64 -4.14
N ASP A 85 10.63 -1.98 -2.99
CA ASP A 85 10.49 -2.64 -1.69
C ASP A 85 9.14 -2.21 -1.08
N ALA A 86 8.16 -3.11 -1.16
CA ALA A 86 6.92 -2.99 -0.41
C ALA A 86 6.72 -4.23 0.45
N GLU A 87 6.56 -3.99 1.75
CA GLU A 87 6.28 -5.01 2.74
C GLU A 87 4.90 -4.77 3.33
N TRP A 88 4.15 -5.85 3.52
CA TRP A 88 2.82 -5.82 4.10
C TRP A 88 2.63 -6.98 5.06
N CYS A 89 2.23 -6.66 6.29
CA CYS A 89 2.01 -7.62 7.35
C CYS A 89 0.54 -7.59 7.73
N THR A 90 -0.08 -8.77 7.80
CA THR A 90 -1.44 -8.96 8.29
C THR A 90 -1.43 -9.95 9.45
N ASN A 91 -2.09 -9.57 10.53
CA ASN A 91 -2.31 -10.41 11.70
C ASN A 91 -3.80 -10.37 12.02
N ALA A 92 -4.50 -11.48 11.82
CA ALA A 92 -5.96 -11.54 11.92
C ALA A 92 -6.47 -12.83 12.53
N GLY A 93 -7.65 -12.74 13.15
CA GLY A 93 -8.49 -13.91 13.39
C GLY A 93 -9.12 -14.37 12.09
N TYR A 94 -9.25 -15.68 11.92
CA TYR A 94 -9.88 -16.35 10.79
C TYR A 94 -11.18 -16.99 11.23
N LEU A 95 -12.22 -16.85 10.41
CA LEU A 95 -13.49 -17.53 10.57
C LEU A 95 -13.88 -18.12 9.21
N ALA A 96 -14.21 -19.41 9.17
CA ALA A 96 -14.75 -20.05 7.97
C ALA A 96 -16.01 -20.83 8.30
N LEU A 97 -16.98 -20.69 7.42
CA LEU A 97 -18.23 -21.41 7.43
C LEU A 97 -18.30 -22.27 6.17
N ASN A 98 -18.36 -23.58 6.37
CA ASN A 98 -18.71 -24.51 5.30
C ASN A 98 -20.24 -24.53 5.16
N ILE A 99 -20.76 -24.09 4.01
CA ILE A 99 -22.22 -23.97 3.77
C ILE A 99 -22.76 -25.17 2.97
N TRP A 100 -21.93 -25.76 2.11
CA TRP A 100 -22.27 -26.90 1.23
C TRP A 100 -21.04 -27.81 1.12
N ASP A 101 -21.25 -29.12 0.92
CA ASP A 101 -20.29 -30.24 0.77
C ASP A 101 -18.82 -29.81 0.54
N ARG A 102 -18.55 -28.84 -0.35
CA ARG A 102 -17.18 -28.41 -0.74
C ARG A 102 -16.99 -26.92 -0.95
N PHE A 103 -17.77 -26.08 -0.27
CA PHE A 103 -17.71 -24.63 -0.41
C PHE A 103 -17.64 -23.95 0.96
N ASP A 104 -16.51 -23.30 1.20
CA ASP A 104 -16.26 -22.48 2.38
C ASP A 104 -16.37 -21.01 2.02
N VAL A 105 -17.13 -20.25 2.82
CA VAL A 105 -16.98 -18.80 2.91
C VAL A 105 -16.15 -18.50 4.13
N PHE A 106 -15.14 -17.64 3.99
CA PHE A 106 -14.29 -17.24 5.09
C PHE A 106 -14.15 -15.74 5.17
N CYS A 107 -13.81 -15.27 6.36
CA CYS A 107 -13.41 -13.90 6.59
C CYS A 107 -12.26 -13.83 7.57
N THR A 108 -11.49 -12.75 7.47
CA THR A 108 -10.49 -12.42 8.49
C THR A 108 -10.78 -11.04 9.06
N LEU A 109 -10.53 -10.89 10.35
CA LEU A 109 -10.66 -9.64 11.09
C LEU A 109 -9.43 -9.46 11.95
N GLY A 110 -8.74 -8.34 11.79
CA GLY A 110 -7.47 -8.15 12.48
C GLY A 110 -6.87 -6.80 12.23
N ALA A 111 -5.55 -6.78 12.09
CA ALA A 111 -4.81 -5.58 11.80
C ALA A 111 -3.74 -5.82 10.73
N SER A 112 -3.46 -4.77 9.96
CA SER A 112 -2.35 -4.74 9.01
C SER A 112 -1.46 -3.53 9.25
N CYS A 113 -0.19 -3.68 8.91
CA CYS A 113 0.75 -2.58 8.76
C CYS A 113 1.62 -2.81 7.54
N GLY A 114 2.34 -1.78 7.12
CA GLY A 114 3.12 -1.82 5.91
C GLY A 114 4.29 -0.86 5.92
N TYR A 115 5.20 -1.16 5.02
CA TYR A 115 6.42 -0.41 4.78
C TYR A 115 6.64 -0.29 3.27
N LEU A 116 6.88 0.93 2.80
CA LEU A 116 7.16 1.23 1.40
C LEU A 116 8.48 1.97 1.30
N LYS A 117 9.37 1.50 0.44
CA LYS A 117 10.63 2.16 0.13
C LYS A 117 10.84 2.23 -1.37
N ALA A 118 11.22 3.42 -1.83
CA ALA A 118 11.54 3.65 -3.23
C ALA A 118 12.44 4.87 -3.40
N ASN A 119 12.93 5.04 -4.63
CA ASN A 119 13.54 6.28 -5.05
C ASN A 119 12.51 7.43 -5.04
N SER A 120 12.97 8.64 -4.75
CA SER A 120 12.15 9.85 -4.66
C SER A 120 11.41 10.23 -5.94
N ARG A 121 11.85 9.74 -7.10
CA ARG A 121 11.09 9.83 -8.35
C ARG A 121 9.76 9.12 -8.24
N ALA A 122 9.70 7.93 -7.65
CA ALA A 122 8.46 7.15 -7.49
C ALA A 122 7.48 7.83 -6.51
N PHE A 123 8.00 8.53 -5.49
CA PHE A 123 7.20 9.34 -4.56
C PHE A 123 6.88 10.75 -5.06
N ASN A 124 7.34 11.12 -6.26
CA ASN A 124 7.21 12.46 -6.83
C ASN A 124 7.67 13.56 -5.86
N LEU A 125 8.88 13.41 -5.31
CA LEU A 125 9.48 14.43 -4.45
C LEU A 125 9.79 15.68 -5.26
N VAL A 126 9.27 16.82 -4.82
CA VAL A 126 9.44 18.12 -5.47
C VAL A 126 9.92 19.16 -4.49
N ALA A 127 10.70 20.12 -5.00
CA ALA A 127 11.29 21.19 -4.22
C ALA A 127 11.29 22.50 -5.00
N LEU A 128 11.36 23.61 -4.27
CA LEU A 128 11.71 24.92 -4.81
C LEU A 128 13.20 25.15 -4.54
N LEU A 129 14.03 25.07 -5.58
CA LEU A 129 15.48 25.22 -5.52
C LEU A 129 15.97 26.38 -6.40
N GLY A 130 17.10 26.98 -6.01
CA GLY A 130 17.73 28.06 -6.77
C GLY A 130 16.95 29.39 -6.77
N ALA A 131 16.00 29.56 -5.85
CA ALA A 131 15.22 30.78 -5.71
C ALA A 131 15.97 31.86 -4.90
N LYS A 132 15.83 33.13 -5.27
CA LYS A 132 16.24 34.28 -4.43
C LYS A 132 15.42 34.34 -3.13
N ASP A 133 15.88 35.10 -2.13
CA ASP A 133 15.38 35.14 -0.75
C ASP A 133 13.87 35.45 -0.56
N SER A 134 13.16 35.87 -1.61
CA SER A 134 11.75 36.29 -1.56
C SER A 134 10.78 35.21 -2.08
N VAL A 135 10.62 34.11 -1.34
CA VAL A 135 9.58 33.10 -1.63
C VAL A 135 8.22 33.61 -1.14
N THR A 136 7.25 33.75 -2.06
CA THR A 136 5.87 34.17 -1.80
C THR A 136 4.90 32.98 -1.82
N ALA A 137 3.65 33.19 -1.39
CA ALA A 137 2.59 32.16 -1.46
C ALA A 137 2.19 31.75 -2.88
N THR A 138 2.71 32.44 -3.91
CA THR A 138 2.48 32.12 -5.32
C THR A 138 3.60 31.29 -5.94
N ALA A 139 4.66 30.99 -5.19
CA ALA A 139 5.82 30.27 -5.70
C ALA A 139 5.53 28.78 -5.93
N TRP A 140 5.83 28.31 -7.13
CA TRP A 140 5.68 26.90 -7.52
C TRP A 140 6.97 26.13 -7.26
N PRO A 141 6.88 24.84 -6.84
CA PRO A 141 8.05 23.96 -6.86
C PRO A 141 8.55 23.83 -8.31
N ASN A 142 9.87 23.86 -8.49
CA ASN A 142 10.52 23.99 -9.80
C ASN A 142 11.51 22.85 -10.11
N VAL A 143 11.80 22.00 -9.13
CA VAL A 143 12.68 20.83 -9.29
C VAL A 143 11.96 19.59 -8.79
N SER A 144 12.11 18.48 -9.50
CA SER A 144 11.82 17.16 -8.95
C SER A 144 13.12 16.49 -8.56
N VAL A 145 13.20 16.06 -7.30
CA VAL A 145 14.41 15.52 -6.71
C VAL A 145 14.45 14.02 -7.00
N GLY A 146 15.41 13.58 -7.82
CA GLY A 146 15.50 12.19 -8.26
C GLY A 146 16.58 11.33 -7.57
N ASN A 147 17.40 11.95 -6.73
CA ASN A 147 18.55 11.36 -6.05
C ASN A 147 18.30 11.25 -4.53
N ALA A 148 17.11 10.81 -4.15
CA ALA A 148 16.75 10.58 -2.76
C ALA A 148 16.07 9.22 -2.59
N VAL A 149 16.17 8.69 -1.38
CA VAL A 149 15.45 7.50 -0.93
C VAL A 149 14.35 7.96 0.01
N VAL A 150 13.14 7.45 -0.21
CA VAL A 150 11.97 7.73 0.62
C VAL A 150 11.50 6.43 1.23
N GLU A 151 11.28 6.48 2.54
CA GLU A 151 10.76 5.37 3.33
C GLU A 151 9.48 5.81 4.02
N LEU A 152 8.42 5.01 3.88
CA LEU A 152 7.11 5.27 4.45
C LEU A 152 6.71 4.09 5.31
N TYR A 153 6.46 4.36 6.59
CA TYR A 153 5.97 3.39 7.56
C TYR A 153 4.53 3.70 7.89
N THR A 154 3.67 2.68 7.85
CA THR A 154 2.28 2.80 8.27
C THR A 154 2.10 2.26 9.69
N ASN A 155 1.13 2.82 10.40
CA ASN A 155 0.73 2.32 11.70
C ASN A 155 -0.08 1.03 11.54
N THR A 156 -0.14 0.24 12.61
CA THR A 156 -1.08 -0.87 12.70
C THR A 156 -2.51 -0.33 12.70
N ALA A 157 -3.31 -0.76 11.73
CA ALA A 157 -4.71 -0.39 11.62
C ALA A 157 -5.58 -1.60 11.34
N PHE A 158 -6.86 -1.46 11.64
CA PHE A 158 -7.85 -2.51 11.38
C PHE A 158 -7.83 -2.93 9.91
N ALA A 159 -7.85 -4.24 9.70
CA ALA A 159 -7.90 -4.89 8.41
C ALA A 159 -8.98 -5.98 8.44
N TRP A 160 -9.64 -6.16 7.31
CA TRP A 160 -10.60 -7.23 7.12
C TRP A 160 -10.44 -7.84 5.75
N SER A 161 -10.82 -9.11 5.63
CA SER A 161 -10.97 -9.75 4.33
C SER A 161 -12.19 -10.67 4.32
N VAL A 162 -12.69 -10.92 3.12
CA VAL A 162 -13.72 -11.93 2.86
C VAL A 162 -13.28 -12.74 1.66
N GLY A 163 -13.57 -14.02 1.67
CA GLY A 163 -13.22 -14.90 0.59
C GLY A 163 -14.12 -16.12 0.55
N ALA A 164 -13.96 -16.87 -0.54
CA ALA A 164 -14.58 -18.14 -0.71
C ALA A 164 -13.59 -19.10 -1.35
N ARG A 165 -13.66 -20.36 -0.96
CA ARG A 165 -12.91 -21.44 -1.60
C ARG A 165 -13.81 -22.65 -1.79
N GLY A 166 -13.56 -23.41 -2.83
CA GLY A 166 -14.28 -24.66 -3.01
C GLY A 166 -13.66 -25.60 -4.02
N ALA A 167 -14.14 -26.84 -4.01
CA ALA A 167 -13.76 -27.85 -5.00
C ALA A 167 -14.55 -27.63 -6.30
N LEU A 168 -13.83 -27.49 -7.40
CA LEU A 168 -14.42 -27.39 -8.74
C LEU A 168 -14.60 -28.76 -9.39
N TRP A 169 -13.71 -29.70 -9.08
CA TRP A 169 -13.73 -31.03 -9.67
C TRP A 169 -13.01 -32.04 -8.79
N GLU A 170 -13.53 -33.25 -8.80
CA GLU A 170 -12.91 -34.41 -8.16
C GLU A 170 -13.02 -35.66 -9.02
N CYS A 171 -12.00 -36.50 -8.95
CA CYS A 171 -12.03 -37.85 -9.47
C CYS A 171 -11.13 -38.74 -8.62
N GLY A 172 -11.75 -39.66 -7.87
CA GLY A 172 -11.04 -40.51 -6.92
C GLY A 172 -10.32 -39.67 -5.87
N CYS A 173 -9.00 -39.85 -5.73
CA CYS A 173 -8.18 -39.12 -4.76
C CYS A 173 -7.70 -37.73 -5.24
N ALA A 174 -8.07 -37.29 -6.45
CA ALA A 174 -7.65 -36.01 -7.00
C ALA A 174 -8.73 -34.94 -6.79
N THR A 175 -8.33 -33.73 -6.38
CA THR A 175 -9.22 -32.58 -6.20
C THR A 175 -8.63 -31.34 -6.84
N LEU A 176 -9.43 -30.66 -7.67
CA LEU A 176 -9.16 -29.32 -8.16
C LEU A 176 -9.99 -28.32 -7.34
N GLY A 177 -9.32 -27.41 -6.64
CA GLY A 177 -9.92 -26.32 -5.89
C GLY A 177 -9.70 -24.96 -6.54
N ALA A 178 -10.56 -24.01 -6.21
CA ALA A 178 -10.37 -22.61 -6.50
C ALA A 178 -10.69 -21.76 -5.27
N GLU A 179 -10.05 -20.60 -5.18
CA GLU A 179 -10.26 -19.63 -4.12
C GLU A 179 -10.30 -18.20 -4.66
N PHE A 180 -11.04 -17.36 -3.95
CA PHE A 180 -11.07 -15.93 -4.15
C PHE A 180 -11.04 -15.25 -2.79
N GLN A 181 -10.25 -14.19 -2.65
CA GLN A 181 -10.21 -13.36 -1.45
C GLN A 181 -10.15 -11.89 -1.82
N TYR A 182 -10.86 -11.06 -1.07
CA TYR A 182 -10.75 -9.62 -1.11
C TYR A 182 -10.38 -9.10 0.28
N ALA A 183 -9.33 -8.30 0.37
CA ALA A 183 -8.84 -7.72 1.60
C ALA A 183 -8.78 -6.19 1.50
N GLN A 184 -9.08 -5.53 2.61
CA GLN A 184 -9.03 -4.08 2.72
C GLN A 184 -8.53 -3.62 4.08
N SER A 185 -7.75 -2.54 4.08
CA SER A 185 -7.40 -1.82 5.29
C SER A 185 -7.10 -0.35 5.00
N LYS A 186 -7.05 0.46 6.07
CA LYS A 186 -6.77 1.91 5.95
C LYS A 186 -5.77 2.38 7.01
N PRO A 187 -4.50 1.95 6.95
CA PRO A 187 -3.52 2.41 7.90
C PRO A 187 -3.13 3.87 7.67
N ARG A 188 -2.78 4.54 8.77
CA ARG A 188 -2.23 5.90 8.77
C ARG A 188 -0.73 5.81 8.56
N VAL A 189 -0.13 6.83 7.95
CA VAL A 189 1.32 6.94 7.90
C VAL A 189 1.82 7.34 9.28
N GLU A 190 2.68 6.52 9.87
CA GLU A 190 3.28 6.78 11.18
C GLU A 190 4.59 7.54 11.03
N ARG A 191 5.37 7.24 9.99
CA ARG A 191 6.65 7.89 9.73
C ARG A 191 6.94 7.99 8.24
N LEU A 192 7.42 9.15 7.84
CA LEU A 192 7.95 9.40 6.50
C LEU A 192 9.40 9.87 6.65
N ASN A 193 10.34 9.10 6.13
CA ASN A 193 11.75 9.49 6.05
C ASN A 193 12.09 9.83 4.61
N VAL A 194 12.83 10.91 4.44
CA VAL A 194 13.43 11.29 3.16
C VAL A 194 14.91 11.49 3.40
N LEU A 195 15.72 10.73 2.67
CA LEU A 195 17.17 10.80 2.70
C LEU A 195 17.65 11.21 1.32
N SER A 196 18.15 12.43 1.20
CA SER A 196 18.76 12.96 -0.04
C SER A 196 20.11 13.58 0.27
N ASN A 197 20.91 13.82 -0.76
CA ASN A 197 22.13 14.62 -0.63
C ASN A 197 21.85 16.10 -0.30
N LEU A 198 20.64 16.59 -0.60
CA LEU A 198 20.24 18.00 -0.39
C LEU A 198 19.64 18.26 0.99
N ALA A 199 18.90 17.28 1.52
CA ALA A 199 18.18 17.35 2.77
C ALA A 199 17.87 15.95 3.32
N GLN A 200 17.94 15.81 4.64
CA GLN A 200 17.49 14.62 5.35
C GLN A 200 16.47 15.05 6.40
N PHE A 201 15.26 14.50 6.32
CA PHE A 201 14.22 14.77 7.30
C PHE A 201 13.37 13.54 7.58
N SER A 202 12.80 13.51 8.78
CA SER A 202 11.85 12.49 9.23
C SER A 202 10.65 13.18 9.83
N ILE A 203 9.47 12.87 9.31
CA ILE A 203 8.20 13.41 9.81
C ILE A 203 7.47 12.28 10.52
N ASN A 204 7.22 12.48 11.82
CA ASN A 204 6.38 11.58 12.60
C ASN A 204 4.92 12.00 12.47
N LYS A 205 4.04 11.04 12.19
CA LYS A 205 2.60 11.21 11.96
C LYS A 205 2.30 12.33 10.97
N PRO A 206 2.85 12.25 9.74
CA PRO A 206 2.73 13.32 8.77
C PRO A 206 1.28 13.69 8.50
N ARG A 207 1.04 15.00 8.42
CA ARG A 207 -0.21 15.58 7.97
C ARG A 207 0.02 16.24 6.62
N GLY A 208 -0.95 16.15 5.74
CA GLY A 208 -0.84 16.68 4.38
C GLY A 208 -2.13 17.30 3.89
N TYR A 209 -2.04 17.88 2.70
CA TYR A 209 -3.14 18.48 1.98
C TYR A 209 -3.76 17.45 1.04
N VAL A 210 -5.08 17.36 1.02
CA VAL A 210 -5.85 16.43 0.17
C VAL A 210 -6.87 17.17 -0.70
N GLY A 211 -7.26 16.56 -1.82
CA GLY A 211 -8.22 17.14 -2.77
C GLY A 211 -7.82 18.53 -3.26
N ALA A 212 -8.77 19.46 -3.33
CA ALA A 212 -8.51 20.82 -3.82
C ALA A 212 -7.40 21.56 -3.06
N ASN A 213 -7.19 21.23 -1.77
CA ASN A 213 -6.17 21.86 -0.94
C ASN A 213 -4.74 21.44 -1.31
N SER A 214 -4.58 20.28 -1.94
CA SER A 214 -3.26 19.76 -2.33
C SER A 214 -2.67 20.49 -3.54
N SER A 215 -3.47 21.25 -4.29
CA SER A 215 -3.03 21.99 -5.48
C SER A 215 -1.86 22.94 -5.18
N PHE A 216 -0.85 22.95 -6.06
CA PHE A 216 0.22 23.94 -6.02
C PHE A 216 -0.30 25.31 -6.48
N PRO A 217 0.28 26.41 -5.98
CA PRO A 217 1.29 26.48 -4.92
C PRO A 217 0.74 26.16 -3.52
N LEU A 218 1.59 25.64 -2.64
CA LEU A 218 1.22 25.42 -1.23
C LEU A 218 1.37 26.73 -0.44
N PRO A 219 0.58 26.92 0.64
CA PRO A 219 0.70 28.07 1.52
C PRO A 219 2.09 28.25 2.15
N LEU A 220 2.42 29.47 2.58
CA LEU A 220 3.70 29.78 3.24
C LEU A 220 3.86 29.12 4.61
N ASP A 221 2.75 28.79 5.28
CA ASP A 221 2.73 28.07 6.55
C ASP A 221 2.72 26.54 6.35
N ALA A 222 2.92 26.05 5.12
CA ALA A 222 2.98 24.61 4.85
C ALA A 222 4.13 23.94 5.63
N GLY A 223 3.82 22.74 6.12
CA GLY A 223 4.74 21.94 6.93
C GLY A 223 4.98 22.44 8.35
N THR A 224 4.41 23.58 8.76
CA THR A 224 4.43 24.00 10.17
C THR A 224 3.54 23.09 11.04
N ALA A 225 3.71 23.13 12.36
CA ALA A 225 2.92 22.30 13.28
C ALA A 225 1.40 22.61 13.24
N THR A 226 1.04 23.88 12.94
CA THR A 226 -0.33 24.36 12.91
C THR A 226 -0.55 25.27 11.69
N PRO A 227 -0.67 24.70 10.47
CA PRO A 227 -1.00 25.49 9.30
C PRO A 227 -2.42 26.05 9.46
N THR A 228 -2.56 27.35 9.23
CA THR A 228 -3.81 28.11 9.39
C THR A 228 -4.48 28.43 8.06
N THR A 229 -3.71 28.42 6.96
CA THR A 229 -4.20 28.85 5.65
C THR A 229 -5.03 27.79 4.94
N LYS A 230 -4.62 26.52 4.99
CA LYS A 230 -5.33 25.38 4.42
C LYS A 230 -5.38 24.24 5.42
N PRO A 231 -6.52 23.53 5.55
CA PRO A 231 -6.62 22.41 6.47
C PRO A 231 -5.75 21.23 5.99
N THR A 232 -5.15 20.54 6.96
CA THR A 232 -4.38 19.31 6.72
C THR A 232 -5.04 18.13 7.42
N THR A 233 -4.94 16.96 6.80
CA THR A 233 -5.45 15.69 7.35
C THR A 233 -4.29 14.74 7.62
N SER A 234 -4.49 13.74 8.48
CA SER A 234 -3.50 12.68 8.65
C SER A 234 -3.30 11.92 7.34
N ALA A 235 -2.04 11.66 6.98
CA ALA A 235 -1.75 10.85 5.82
C ALA A 235 -2.25 9.41 6.05
N THR A 236 -3.03 8.89 5.13
CA THR A 236 -3.58 7.53 5.17
C THR A 236 -3.37 6.84 3.83
N ILE A 237 -3.23 5.53 3.86
CA ILE A 237 -3.17 4.69 2.67
C ILE A 237 -4.41 3.80 2.67
N ASN A 238 -5.21 3.85 1.61
CA ASN A 238 -6.28 2.90 1.35
C ASN A 238 -5.65 1.69 0.66
N TYR A 239 -5.67 0.55 1.34
CA TYR A 239 -5.19 -0.72 0.83
C TYR A 239 -6.36 -1.55 0.31
N HIS A 240 -6.23 -2.06 -0.91
CA HIS A 240 -7.17 -2.99 -1.51
C HIS A 240 -6.40 -4.10 -2.19
N GLU A 241 -6.75 -5.35 -1.91
CA GLU A 241 -6.18 -6.51 -2.58
C GLU A 241 -7.28 -7.48 -2.93
N TRP A 242 -7.21 -8.03 -4.14
CA TRP A 242 -7.94 -9.23 -4.49
C TRP A 242 -6.96 -10.31 -4.92
N GLN A 243 -7.31 -11.54 -4.58
CA GLN A 243 -6.53 -12.73 -4.86
C GLN A 243 -7.45 -13.78 -5.47
N VAL A 244 -6.95 -14.49 -6.48
CA VAL A 244 -7.59 -15.66 -7.07
C VAL A 244 -6.57 -16.77 -7.11
N GLY A 245 -6.96 -17.95 -6.65
CA GLY A 245 -6.11 -19.12 -6.66
C GLY A 245 -6.80 -20.34 -7.26
N ALA A 246 -5.99 -21.24 -7.77
CA ALA A 246 -6.40 -22.59 -8.14
C ALA A 246 -5.37 -23.59 -7.62
N SER A 247 -5.83 -24.73 -7.11
CA SER A 247 -4.96 -25.75 -6.56
C SER A 247 -5.40 -27.15 -6.96
N LEU A 248 -4.44 -28.04 -7.18
CA LEU A 248 -4.65 -29.46 -7.44
C LEU A 248 -4.00 -30.23 -6.30
N SER A 249 -4.77 -31.09 -5.64
CA SER A 249 -4.28 -31.98 -4.61
C SER A 249 -4.56 -33.45 -4.95
N TYR A 250 -3.75 -34.34 -4.39
CA TYR A 250 -3.93 -35.78 -4.52
C TYR A 250 -3.70 -36.48 -3.19
N ARG A 251 -4.67 -37.26 -2.69
CA ARG A 251 -4.52 -38.00 -1.44
C ARG A 251 -3.71 -39.29 -1.62
N LEU A 252 -2.62 -39.39 -0.87
CA LEU A 252 -1.75 -40.56 -0.71
C LEU A 252 -1.85 -41.10 0.73
N ASN A 253 -2.93 -41.82 1.01
CA ASN A 253 -3.20 -42.39 2.34
C ASN A 253 -3.23 -41.31 3.44
N MET A 254 -2.14 -41.15 4.22
CA MET A 254 -2.00 -40.11 5.27
C MET A 254 -1.46 -38.76 4.78
N LEU A 255 -0.94 -38.69 3.54
CA LEU A 255 -0.32 -37.49 3.00
C LEU A 255 -1.18 -36.91 1.87
N VAL A 256 -1.41 -35.60 1.84
CA VAL A 256 -2.11 -34.92 0.75
C VAL A 256 -1.17 -33.87 0.16
N PRO A 257 -0.28 -34.22 -0.80
CA PRO A 257 0.43 -33.22 -1.58
C PRO A 257 -0.57 -32.34 -2.35
N TYR A 258 -0.23 -31.06 -2.48
CA TYR A 258 -0.95 -30.11 -3.32
C TYR A 258 0.03 -29.21 -4.06
N ILE A 259 -0.40 -28.76 -5.24
CA ILE A 259 0.23 -27.68 -6.00
C ILE A 259 -0.82 -26.60 -6.22
N GLY A 260 -0.44 -25.34 -6.08
CA GLY A 260 -1.34 -24.20 -6.25
C GLY A 260 -0.68 -23.08 -7.03
N VAL A 261 -1.51 -22.34 -7.77
CA VAL A 261 -1.14 -21.07 -8.39
C VAL A 261 -2.08 -20.01 -7.83
N GLN A 262 -1.51 -18.92 -7.34
CA GLN A 262 -2.25 -17.76 -6.86
C GLN A 262 -1.83 -16.54 -7.66
N TRP A 263 -2.83 -15.72 -8.00
CA TRP A 263 -2.64 -14.42 -8.59
C TRP A 263 -3.29 -13.37 -7.70
N SER A 264 -2.50 -12.38 -7.29
CA SER A 264 -2.96 -11.25 -6.49
C SER A 264 -2.74 -9.94 -7.23
N ARG A 265 -3.62 -8.98 -6.96
CA ARG A 265 -3.43 -7.58 -7.33
C ARG A 265 -3.75 -6.70 -6.14
N ALA A 266 -2.74 -5.98 -5.68
CA ALA A 266 -2.86 -4.99 -4.63
C ALA A 266 -2.77 -3.56 -5.17
N THR A 267 -3.53 -2.67 -4.54
CA THR A 267 -3.57 -1.23 -4.81
C THR A 267 -3.38 -0.49 -3.50
N PHE A 268 -2.47 0.48 -3.51
CA PHE A 268 -2.19 1.40 -2.41
C PHE A 268 -2.55 2.81 -2.88
N ASP A 269 -3.61 3.39 -2.31
CA ASP A 269 -4.06 4.73 -2.69
C ASP A 269 -3.87 5.71 -1.54
N ALA A 270 -3.10 6.77 -1.79
CA ALA A 270 -2.81 7.84 -0.84
C ALA A 270 -3.63 9.13 -1.08
N ASP A 271 -4.71 9.07 -1.86
CA ASP A 271 -5.64 10.19 -2.14
C ASP A 271 -4.93 11.47 -2.65
N THR A 272 -3.84 11.28 -3.41
CA THR A 272 -2.96 12.37 -3.89
C THR A 272 -2.54 13.33 -2.78
N ILE A 273 -2.31 12.81 -1.57
CA ILE A 273 -1.91 13.64 -0.44
C ILE A 273 -0.55 14.30 -0.70
N ARG A 274 -0.43 15.58 -0.35
CA ARG A 274 0.85 16.30 -0.38
C ARG A 274 1.29 16.66 1.02
N ILE A 275 2.45 16.14 1.40
CA ILE A 275 3.09 16.40 2.68
C ILE A 275 4.20 17.41 2.41
N ALA A 276 4.19 18.51 3.16
CA ALA A 276 5.21 19.54 3.07
C ALA A 276 6.10 19.52 4.30
N GLU A 277 7.38 19.83 4.10
CA GLU A 277 8.29 20.19 5.18
C GLU A 277 8.10 21.66 5.56
N THR A 278 8.44 22.03 6.81
CA THR A 278 8.41 23.43 7.22
C THR A 278 9.37 24.26 6.36
N LYS A 279 8.95 25.45 5.96
CA LYS A 279 9.86 26.41 5.31
C LYS A 279 11.09 26.65 6.18
N ILE A 280 12.28 26.48 5.59
CA ILE A 280 13.55 26.73 6.27
C ILE A 280 13.65 28.24 6.61
N PRO A 281 14.09 28.62 7.84
CA PRO A 281 14.17 30.02 8.27
C PRO A 281 15.10 30.90 7.43
N THR A 282 16.13 30.31 6.82
CA THR A 282 17.10 30.98 5.96
C THR A 282 17.22 30.20 4.67
N ALA A 283 17.16 30.89 3.52
CA ALA A 283 17.36 30.24 2.24
C ALA A 283 18.76 29.62 2.18
N VAL A 284 18.85 28.32 1.89
CA VAL A 284 20.13 27.68 1.60
C VAL A 284 20.51 28.10 0.18
N LEU A 285 21.32 29.14 0.09
CA LEU A 285 21.72 29.82 -1.15
C LEU A 285 22.39 28.84 -2.14
N ASN A 286 21.96 28.88 -3.41
CA ASN A 286 22.70 28.33 -4.56
C ASN A 286 23.11 26.85 -4.49
N LEU A 287 22.19 25.95 -4.13
CA LEU A 287 22.40 24.52 -4.40
C LEU A 287 22.54 24.31 -5.90
N THR A 288 23.76 24.22 -6.46
CA THR A 288 24.03 23.99 -7.90
C THR A 288 23.89 22.52 -8.32
N THR A 289 23.59 21.64 -7.37
CA THR A 289 23.47 20.20 -7.59
C THR A 289 21.99 19.82 -7.62
N TRP A 290 21.35 19.93 -8.78
CA TRP A 290 20.06 19.31 -9.08
C TRP A 290 20.15 18.48 -10.36
#